data_AF-A0A7J3ZAI7-F1
#
_entry.id   AF-A0A7J3ZAI7-F1
#
_cell.length_a   1.000
_cell.length_b   1.000
_cell.length_c   1.000
_cell.angle_alpha   90.00
_cell.angle_beta   90.00
_cell.angle_gamma   90.00
#
_symmetry.space_group_name_H-M   'P 1'
#
loop_
_entity.id
_entity.type
_entity.pdbx_description
1 polymer ?
#
loop_
_entity_poly.entity_id
_entity_poly.type
_entity_poly.pdbx_seq_one_letter_code
_entity_poly.pdbx_strand_id
1 'polypeptide(L)' 'VSSTDVLHGISIVSEDGWVVYNIMVMPGMAYAIHIRFDKPGTYHILCNEYCGVGHQDMRGKIVVVG' A
#
# COMPACT_ATOMS: atom_id res chain seq x y z
N VAL A 1 -4.55 9.57 1.91
CA VAL A 1 -3.56 9.13 0.89
C VAL A 1 -3.96 9.68 -0.46
N SER A 2 -3.01 10.08 -1.28
CA SER A 2 -3.21 10.60 -2.64
C SER A 2 -1.92 10.39 -3.44
N SER A 3 -2.01 10.42 -4.77
CA SER A 3 -0.85 10.41 -5.65
C SER A 3 -0.48 11.85 -6.03
N THR A 4 0.82 12.11 -6.17
CA THR A 4 1.34 13.42 -6.59
C THR A 4 1.66 13.51 -8.08
N ASP A 5 1.67 12.39 -8.80
CA ASP A 5 2.13 12.31 -10.19
C ASP A 5 1.20 11.49 -11.10
N VAL A 6 1.23 10.17 -11.02
CA VAL A 6 0.50 9.22 -11.89
C VAL A 6 -0.42 8.31 -11.09
N LEU A 7 -1.11 7.40 -11.75
CA LEU A 7 -1.87 6.37 -11.05
C LEU A 7 -0.92 5.40 -10.34
N HIS A 8 -1.15 5.17 -9.05
CA HIS A 8 -0.49 4.11 -8.29
C HIS A 8 -1.52 3.15 -7.72
N GLY A 9 -1.08 1.93 -7.42
CA GLY A 9 -1.82 0.97 -6.63
C GLY A 9 -1.15 0.84 -5.26
N ILE A 10 -1.93 0.65 -4.21
CA ILE A 10 -1.42 0.34 -2.88
C ILE A 10 -2.05 -0.97 -2.43
N SER A 11 -1.25 -2.03 -2.43
CA SER A 11 -1.56 -3.30 -1.76
C SER A 11 -0.84 -3.37 -0.43
N ILE A 12 -1.58 -3.61 0.65
CA ILE A 12 -1.01 -3.93 1.97
C ILE A 12 -1.14 -5.43 2.16
N VAL A 13 0.00 -6.10 2.29
CA VAL A 13 0.09 -7.56 2.33
C VAL A 13 0.74 -7.98 3.65
N SER A 14 0.15 -8.92 4.37
CA SER A 14 0.76 -9.49 5.57
C SER A 14 1.96 -10.37 5.24
N GLU A 15 2.76 -10.71 6.25
CA GLU A 15 3.95 -11.56 6.10
C GLU A 15 3.62 -12.97 5.58
N ASP A 16 2.43 -13.48 5.86
CA ASP A 16 1.90 -14.76 5.34
C ASP A 16 1.24 -14.63 3.95
N GLY A 17 1.34 -13.46 3.31
CA GLY A 17 0.96 -13.26 1.91
C GLY A 17 -0.50 -12.85 1.68
N TRP A 18 -1.29 -12.60 2.72
CA TRP A 18 -2.68 -12.16 2.56
C TRP A 18 -2.76 -10.67 2.25
N VAL A 19 -3.58 -10.32 1.26
CA VAL A 19 -3.91 -8.92 0.97
C VAL A 19 -4.90 -8.42 2.01
N VAL A 20 -4.44 -7.51 2.86
CA VAL A 20 -5.23 -6.87 3.93
C VAL A 20 -6.00 -5.67 3.37
N TYR A 21 -5.42 -4.97 2.40
CA TYR A 21 -6.03 -3.81 1.78
C TYR A 21 -5.53 -3.64 0.34
N ASN A 22 -6.40 -3.16 -0.54
CA ASN A 22 -6.05 -2.81 -1.91
C ASN A 22 -6.82 -1.56 -2.34
N ILE A 23 -6.11 -0.59 -2.93
CA ILE A 23 -6.72 0.64 -3.44
C ILE A 23 -5.92 1.19 -4.62
N MET A 24 -6.62 1.82 -5.56
CA MET A 24 -6.03 2.63 -6.62
C MET A 24 -6.00 4.10 -6.18
N VAL A 25 -4.84 4.74 -6.29
CA VAL A 25 -4.58 6.09 -5.80
C VAL A 25 -4.30 7.01 -6.98
N MET A 26 -5.30 7.81 -7.35
CA MET A 26 -5.23 8.76 -8.47
C MET A 26 -4.65 10.12 -8.05
N PRO A 27 -3.98 10.83 -8.97
CA PRO A 27 -3.61 12.23 -8.79
C PRO A 27 -4.85 13.12 -8.61
N GLY A 28 -4.76 14.10 -7.69
CA GLY A 28 -5.84 15.07 -7.44
C GLY A 28 -7.01 14.54 -6.59
N MET A 29 -6.99 13.25 -6.22
CA MET A 29 -8.01 12.63 -5.38
C MET A 29 -7.43 12.25 -4.02
N ALA A 30 -8.07 12.70 -2.94
CA ALA A 30 -7.70 12.33 -1.59
C ALA A 30 -8.59 11.19 -1.07
N TYR A 31 -7.97 10.11 -0.62
CA TYR A 31 -8.66 8.95 -0.04
C TYR A 31 -8.36 8.89 1.46
N ALA A 32 -9.40 8.68 2.27
CA ALA A 32 -9.26 8.29 3.67
C ALA A 32 -9.29 6.76 3.76
N ILE A 33 -8.29 6.18 4.40
CA ILE A 33 -8.19 4.72 4.60
C ILE A 33 -8.21 4.42 6.09
N HIS A 34 -9.04 3.46 6.50
CA HIS A 34 -9.12 2.96 7.86
C HIS A 34 -8.81 1.47 7.83
N ILE A 35 -7.73 1.08 8.51
CA ILE A 35 -7.27 -0.31 8.56
C ILE A 35 -7.07 -0.65 10.03
N ARG A 36 -7.58 -1.83 10.44
CA ARG A 36 -7.33 -2.40 11.77
C ARG A 36 -6.40 -3.59 11.61
N PHE A 37 -5.30 -3.59 12.35
CA PHE A 37 -4.36 -4.69 12.39
C PHE A 37 -4.65 -5.55 13.63
N ASP A 38 -5.06 -6.80 13.40
CA ASP A 38 -5.48 -7.71 14.47
C ASP A 38 -4.33 -8.51 15.08
N LYS A 39 -3.14 -8.46 14.45
CA LYS A 39 -1.95 -9.17 14.90
C LYS A 39 -0.72 -8.26 14.78
N PRO A 40 0.21 -8.29 15.74
CA PRO A 40 1.54 -7.73 15.55
C PRO A 40 2.26 -8.41 14.39
N GLY A 41 3.12 -7.67 13.70
CA GLY A 41 3.87 -8.20 12.56
C GLY A 41 4.28 -7.12 11.56
N THR A 42 4.94 -7.56 10.49
CA THR A 42 5.28 -6.69 9.36
C THR A 42 4.26 -6.86 8.24
N TYR A 43 3.73 -5.73 7.76
CA TYR A 43 2.84 -5.67 6.61
C TYR A 43 3.55 -4.91 5.50
N HIS A 44 3.70 -5.52 4.33
CA HIS A 44 4.35 -4.94 3.16
C HIS A 44 3.38 -4.05 2.40
N ILE A 45 3.81 -2.85 2.05
CA ILE A 45 3.11 -1.97 1.12
C ILE A 45 3.75 -2.17 -0.25
N LEU A 46 2.97 -2.59 -1.24
CA LEU A 46 3.43 -2.87 -2.60
C LEU A 46 2.70 -1.97 -3.59
N CYS A 47 3.46 -1.39 -4.53
CA CYS A 47 2.86 -0.81 -5.71
C CYS A 47 2.38 -1.93 -6.64
N ASN A 48 1.07 -2.06 -6.83
CA ASN A 48 0.45 -3.12 -7.65
C ASN A 48 -0.15 -2.60 -8.96
N GLU A 49 0.20 -1.38 -9.35
CA GLU A 49 -0.16 -0.77 -10.63
C GLU A 49 1.11 -0.24 -11.28
N TYR A 50 1.34 -0.54 -12.57
CA TYR A 50 2.53 -0.07 -13.26
C TYR A 50 2.55 1.47 -13.31
N CYS A 51 3.49 2.07 -12.57
CA CYS A 51 3.60 3.52 -12.40
C CYS A 51 4.86 4.13 -13.05
N GLY A 52 5.64 3.33 -13.79
CA GLY A 52 6.84 3.77 -14.50
C GLY A 52 8.15 3.18 -13.98
N VAL A 53 9.26 3.88 -14.25
CA VAL A 53 10.60 3.44 -13.84
C VAL A 53 10.69 3.47 -12.31
N GLY A 54 11.11 2.34 -11.73
CA GLY A 54 11.17 2.14 -10.27
C GLY A 54 9.91 1.50 -9.68
N HIS A 55 8.89 1.19 -10.50
CA HIS A 55 7.66 0.52 -10.07
C HIS A 55 7.92 -0.72 -9.20
N GLN A 56 8.83 -1.61 -9.62
CA GLN A 56 9.17 -2.83 -8.87
C GLN A 56 9.88 -2.56 -7.52
N ASP A 57 10.47 -1.38 -7.36
CA ASP A 57 11.22 -0.99 -6.15
C ASP A 57 10.38 -0.11 -5.22
N MET A 58 9.21 0.35 -5.68
CA MET A 58 8.29 1.19 -4.92
C MET A 58 7.52 0.35 -3.89
N ARG A 59 8.16 0.15 -2.74
CA ARG A 59 7.65 -0.63 -1.62
C ARG A 59 7.83 0.10 -0.30
N GLY A 60 6.94 -0.19 0.63
CA GLY A 60 7.02 0.27 2.02
C GLY A 60 6.72 -0.87 2.99
N LYS A 61 6.75 -0.60 4.28
CA LYS A 61 6.28 -1.52 5.31
C LYS A 61 5.64 -0.80 6.47
N ILE A 62 4.66 -1.44 7.08
CA ILE A 62 4.04 -1.05 8.34
C ILE A 62 4.48 -2.09 9.36
N VAL A 63 5.05 -1.65 10.48
CA VAL A 63 5.42 -2.52 11.60
C VAL A 63 4.42 -2.27 12.71
N VAL A 64 3.62 -3.29 13.02
CA VAL A 64 2.64 -3.25 14.09
C VAL A 64 3.25 -3.92 15.30
N VAL A 65 3.44 -3.16 16.37
CA VAL A 65 3.92 -3.62 17.67
C VAL A 65 2.72 -3.80 18.61
N GLY A 66 2.79 -4.79 19.49
CA GLY A 66 1.77 -5.08 20.51
C GLY A 66 1.96 -4.28 21.79
#